data_AF-A0A496ZMG2-F1
#
_entry.id   AF-A0A496ZMG2-F1
#
_cell.length_a   1.000
_cell.length_b   1.000
_cell.length_c   1.000
_cell.angle_alpha   90.00
_cell.angle_beta   90.00
_cell.angle_gamma   90.00
#
_symmetry.space_group_name_H-M   'P 1'
#
loop_
_entity.id
_entity.type
_entity.pdbx_description
1 polymer ?
#
loop_
_entity_poly.entity_id
_entity_poly.type
_entity_poly.pdbx_seq_one_letter_code
_entity_poly.pdbx_strand_id
1 'polypeptide(L)' 'MNDIYKKIRELSLKYEIETAEFLAKMIQTPSFSMKEKDMIQVIKKEMEEVGFDKIRIDGLGSIIGTIG' A
#
# COMPACT_ATOMS: atom_id res chain seq x y z
N MET A 1 6.91 -25.79 6.94
CA MET A 1 7.42 -24.49 7.39
C MET A 1 8.45 -23.91 6.42
N ASN A 2 9.55 -24.62 6.10
CA ASN A 2 10.61 -24.10 5.23
C ASN A 2 10.16 -23.70 3.81
N ASP A 3 9.27 -24.46 3.18
CA ASP A 3 8.73 -24.11 1.84
C ASP A 3 7.89 -22.83 1.83
N ILE A 4 7.16 -22.56 2.92
CA ILE A 4 6.35 -21.34 3.02
C ILE A 4 7.27 -20.11 3.09
N TYR A 5 8.32 -20.16 3.91
CA TYR A 5 9.28 -19.05 3.99
C TYR A 5 10.04 -18.82 2.68
N LYS A 6 10.39 -19.90 1.97
CA LYS A 6 10.98 -19.78 0.63
C LYS A 6 10.02 -19.10 -0.35
N LYS A 7 8.76 -19.53 -0.37
CA LYS A 7 7.73 -18.97 -1.24
C LYS A 7 7.43 -17.50 -0.92
N ILE A 8 7.41 -17.13 0.36
CA ILE A 8 7.30 -15.72 0.79
C ILE A 8 8.49 -14.93 0.23
N ARG A 9 9.73 -15.43 0.39
CA ARG A 9 10.92 -14.75 -0.12
C ARG A 9 10.91 -14.59 -1.64
N GLU A 10 10.53 -15.63 -2.38
CA GLU A 10 10.41 -15.59 -3.84
C GLU A 10 9.39 -14.55 -4.30
N LEU A 11 8.23 -14.51 -3.66
CA LEU A 11 7.20 -13.51 -3.94
C LEU A 11 7.69 -12.10 -3.58
N SER A 12 8.39 -11.95 -2.45
CA SER A 12 8.96 -10.66 -2.02
C SER A 12 9.90 -10.08 -3.08
N LEU A 13 10.79 -10.92 -3.64
CA LEU A 13 11.71 -10.53 -4.70
C LEU A 13 10.99 -10.23 -6.01
N LYS A 14 9.93 -10.98 -6.33
CA LYS A 14 9.10 -10.73 -7.51
C LYS A 14 8.44 -9.35 -7.47
N TYR A 15 7.95 -8.93 -6.30
CA TYR A 15 7.25 -7.66 -6.11
C TYR A 15 8.18 -6.49 -5.75
N GLU A 16 9.51 -6.69 -5.78
CA GLU A 16 10.48 -5.66 -5.36
C GLU A 16 10.34 -4.36 -6.17
N ILE A 17 10.21 -4.48 -7.51
CA ILE A 17 10.08 -3.33 -8.41
C ILE A 17 8.77 -2.59 -8.16
N GLU A 18 7.65 -3.32 -8.14
CA GLU A 18 6.31 -2.75 -7.89
C GLU A 18 6.27 -2.03 -6.53
N THR A 19 6.89 -2.61 -5.51
CA THR A 19 7.01 -2.01 -4.17
C THR A 19 7.86 -0.73 -4.21
N ALA A 20 8.98 -0.72 -4.93
CA ALA A 20 9.82 0.46 -5.07
C ALA A 20 9.12 1.60 -5.83
N GLU A 21 8.36 1.27 -6.88
CA GLU A 21 7.55 2.24 -7.63
C GLU A 21 6.45 2.84 -6.77
N PHE A 22 5.75 2.01 -5.97
CA PHE A 22 4.75 2.48 -5.02
C PHE A 22 5.37 3.43 -3.97
N LEU A 23 6.51 3.06 -3.39
CA LEU A 23 7.24 3.92 -2.44
C LEU A 23 7.68 5.25 -3.09
N ALA A 24 8.20 5.20 -4.31
CA ALA A 24 8.59 6.39 -5.05
C ALA A 24 7.39 7.31 -5.34
N LYS A 25 6.22 6.73 -5.65
CA LYS A 25 4.97 7.47 -5.88
C LYS A 25 4.46 8.13 -4.61
N MET A 26 4.59 7.48 -3.45
CA MET A 26 4.27 8.09 -2.16
C MET A 26 5.18 9.29 -1.86
N ILE A 27 6.49 9.17 -2.08
CA ILE A 27 7.46 10.27 -1.84
C ILE A 27 7.21 11.45 -2.79
N GLN A 28 6.85 11.17 -4.05
CA GLN A 28 6.53 12.20 -5.04
C GLN A 28 5.21 12.91 -4.75
N THR A 29 4.32 12.32 -3.96
CA THR A 29 3.02 12.91 -3.63
C THR A 29 3.19 13.86 -2.44
N PRO A 30 3.11 15.19 -2.63
CA PRO A 30 3.40 16.16 -1.58
C PRO A 30 2.33 16.12 -0.47
N SER A 31 2.71 15.65 0.73
CA SER A 31 1.84 15.50 1.89
C SER A 31 1.90 16.69 2.86
N PHE A 32 1.87 17.93 2.34
CA PHE A 32 1.79 19.11 3.21
C PHE A 32 0.46 19.12 3.98
N SER A 33 0.46 19.63 5.22
CA SER A 33 -0.74 19.73 6.05
C SER A 33 -1.93 20.31 5.26
N MET A 34 -3.11 19.68 5.41
CA MET A 34 -4.34 19.89 4.61
C MET A 34 -4.36 19.30 3.18
N LYS A 35 -3.26 18.70 2.69
CA LYS A 35 -3.17 18.01 1.38
C LYS A 35 -2.93 16.49 1.46
N GLU A 36 -3.05 15.91 2.64
CA GLU A 36 -2.91 14.46 2.88
C GLU A 36 -3.94 13.64 2.08
N LYS A 37 -5.03 14.25 1.61
CA LYS A 37 -6.04 13.61 0.77
C LYS A 37 -5.45 12.96 -0.48
N ASP A 38 -4.48 13.59 -1.13
CA ASP A 38 -3.89 13.06 -2.36
C ASP A 38 -3.06 11.80 -2.09
N MET A 39 -2.28 11.79 -0.99
CA MET A 39 -1.55 10.60 -0.52
C MET A 39 -2.52 9.48 -0.13
N ILE A 40 -3.61 9.80 0.57
CA ILE A 40 -4.63 8.81 0.95
C ILE A 40 -5.28 8.19 -0.29
N GLN A 41 -5.54 8.97 -1.36
CA GLN A 41 -6.06 8.42 -2.61
C GLN A 41 -5.06 7.48 -3.30
N VAL A 42 -3.76 7.82 -3.28
CA VAL A 42 -2.70 6.96 -3.83
C VAL A 42 -2.66 5.63 -3.08
N ILE A 43 -2.67 5.65 -1.75
CA ILE A 43 -2.66 4.43 -0.93
C ILE A 43 -3.95 3.64 -1.11
N LYS A 44 -5.11 4.32 -1.17
CA LYS A 44 -6.39 3.66 -1.39
C LYS A 44 -6.40 2.89 -2.70
N LYS A 45 -5.93 3.51 -3.79
CA LYS A 45 -5.84 2.86 -5.10
C LYS A 45 -4.94 1.63 -5.05
N GLU A 46 -3.78 1.74 -4.42
CA GLU A 46 -2.86 0.61 -4.26
C GLU A 46 -3.52 -0.54 -3.48
N MET A 47 -4.23 -0.24 -2.40
CA MET A 47 -4.95 -1.24 -1.60
C MET A 47 -6.07 -1.91 -2.41
N GLU A 48 -6.76 -1.18 -3.29
CA GLU A 48 -7.75 -1.76 -4.21
C GLU A 48 -7.07 -2.67 -5.25
N GLU A 49 -5.92 -2.28 -5.80
CA GLU A 49 -5.16 -3.07 -6.79
C GLU A 49 -4.57 -4.36 -6.18
N VAL A 50 -4.10 -4.32 -4.93
CA VAL A 50 -3.59 -5.49 -4.19
C VAL A 50 -4.73 -6.43 -3.75
N GLY A 51 -5.98 -5.96 -3.75
CA GLY A 51 -7.16 -6.78 -3.47
C GLY A 51 -7.56 -6.83 -2.00
N PHE A 52 -7.49 -5.70 -1.29
CA PHE A 52 -8.05 -5.60 0.06
C PHE A 52 -9.60 -5.67 0.04
N ASP A 53 -10.19 -6.46 0.95
CA ASP A 53 -11.64 -6.66 1.02
C ASP A 53 -12.41 -5.43 1.51
N LYS A 54 -11.82 -4.70 2.46
CA LYS A 54 -12.41 -3.48 3.01
C LYS A 54 -11.35 -2.42 3.18
N ILE A 55 -11.61 -1.25 2.63
CA ILE A 55 -10.75 -0.07 2.76
C ILE A 55 -11.61 1.08 3.29
N ARG A 56 -11.19 1.66 4.41
CA ARG A 56 -11.86 2.82 5.02
C ARG A 56 -10.85 3.90 5.36
N ILE A 57 -11.30 5.15 5.27
CA ILE A 57 -10.54 6.32 5.70
C ILE A 57 -11.25 6.87 6.94
N ASP A 58 -10.52 7.11 8.02
CA ASP A 58 -11.07 7.72 9.22
C ASP A 58 -11.22 9.25 9.07
N GLY A 59 -11.89 9.89 10.03
CA GLY A 59 -12.07 11.35 10.03
C GLY A 59 -10.79 12.15 10.32
N LEU A 60 -9.67 11.48 10.61
CA LEU A 60 -8.38 12.06 10.96
C LEU A 60 -7.35 11.95 9.83
N GLY A 61 -7.69 11.26 8.73
CA GLY A 61 -6.80 11.07 7.58
C GLY A 61 -6.04 9.75 7.56
N SER A 62 -6.32 8.82 8.46
CA SER A 62 -5.74 7.47 8.44
C SER A 62 -6.53 6.57 7.49
N ILE A 63 -5.82 5.71 6.75
CA ILE A 63 -6.42 4.66 5.92
C ILE A 63 -6.22 3.29 6.57
N ILE A 64 -7.28 2.49 6.61
CA ILE A 64 -7.30 1.16 7.22
C ILE A 64 -7.85 0.17 6.20
N GLY A 65 -7.05 -0.85 5.88
CA GLY A 65 -7.43 -1.97 5.04
C GLY A 65 -7.61 -3.26 5.85
N THR A 66 -8.51 -4.13 5.41
CA THR A 66 -8.68 -5.49 5.95
C THR A 66 -8.60 -6.48 4.80
N ILE A 67 -7.86 -7.57 5.01
CA ILE A 67 -7.79 -8.74 4.12
C ILE A 67 -8.24 -9.94 4.96
N GLY A 68 -9.26 -10.67 4.52
CA GLY A 68 -9.79 -11.84 5.23
C GLY A 68 -11.17 -12.30 4.80
#